data_AF-A0A976HU30-F1
#
_entry.id   AF-A0A976HU30-F1
#
_cell.length_a   1.000
_cell.length_b   1.000
_cell.length_c   1.000
_cell.angle_alpha   90.00
_cell.angle_beta   90.00
_cell.angle_gamma   90.00
#
_symmetry.space_group_name_H-M   'P 1'
#
loop_
_entity.id
_entity.type
_entity.pdbx_description
1 polymer ?
#
loop_
_entity_poly.entity_id
_entity_poly.type
_entity_poly.pdbx_seq_one_letter_code
_entity_poly.pdbx_strand_id
1 'polypeptide(L)'
;MKLHWKQTEVAARIVIALFVTALPFAQGHANATNAANGSITVDGKKTEFRHAYAVIQPSLGSSAKPETVVVITDKPLSAAVTADRNERQKARERDGVRMLVVSADKRPDDVVSIFISVPPMNTTDSSRRFKLALDPVGDKRLKGRLSMDEPWESFGIKYRIDVSFDAHLLVGK
;
A
#
# COMPACT_ATOMS: atom_id res chain seq x y z
N MET A 1 -38.93 -40.65 67.92
CA MET A 1 -37.82 -41.46 67.35
C MET A 1 -37.57 -40.94 65.93
N LYS A 2 -36.39 -40.35 65.65
CA LYS A 2 -35.75 -40.11 64.31
C LYS A 2 -36.63 -39.44 63.21
N LEU A 3 -36.19 -38.54 62.34
CA LEU A 3 -34.90 -37.95 61.96
C LEU A 3 -35.22 -36.72 61.08
N HIS A 4 -34.40 -35.68 61.13
CA HIS A 4 -34.33 -34.61 60.14
C HIS A 4 -34.13 -35.15 58.70
N TRP A 5 -34.68 -34.46 57.68
CA TRP A 5 -33.86 -33.82 56.63
C TRP A 5 -34.70 -32.91 55.72
N LYS A 6 -34.28 -31.65 55.55
CA LYS A 6 -34.77 -30.73 54.51
C LYS A 6 -34.12 -31.09 53.17
N GLN A 7 -34.88 -31.35 52.12
CA GLN A 7 -34.36 -31.37 50.76
C GLN A 7 -34.64 -30.03 50.08
N THR A 8 -33.56 -29.29 49.87
CA THR A 8 -33.48 -28.02 49.17
C THR A 8 -33.61 -28.23 47.67
N GLU A 9 -34.41 -27.40 47.02
CA GLU A 9 -34.59 -27.29 45.58
C GLU A 9 -33.26 -26.98 44.88
N VAL A 10 -32.95 -27.70 43.80
CA VAL A 10 -31.98 -27.23 42.81
C VAL A 10 -32.63 -27.36 41.43
N ALA A 11 -33.27 -26.28 41.00
CA ALA A 11 -33.74 -26.11 39.64
C ALA A 11 -32.52 -25.99 38.70
N ALA A 12 -32.33 -26.99 37.84
CA ALA A 12 -31.32 -26.98 36.80
C ALA A 12 -31.68 -25.92 35.74
N ARG A 13 -30.99 -24.77 35.79
CA ARG A 13 -31.02 -23.78 34.72
C ARG A 13 -30.03 -24.19 33.63
N ILE A 14 -30.57 -24.66 32.51
CA ILE A 14 -29.81 -24.90 31.27
C ILE A 14 -29.44 -23.53 30.69
N VAL A 15 -28.15 -23.17 30.77
CA VAL A 15 -27.59 -22.02 30.06
C VAL A 15 -27.11 -22.52 28.70
N ILE A 16 -27.88 -22.21 27.64
CA ILE A 16 -27.44 -22.42 26.26
C ILE A 16 -26.39 -21.35 25.95
N ALA A 17 -25.12 -21.73 26.00
CA ALA A 17 -24.02 -20.90 25.54
C ALA A 17 -24.00 -20.91 23.99
N LEU A 18 -24.52 -19.84 23.38
CA LEU A 18 -24.32 -19.56 21.97
C LEU A 18 -22.85 -19.19 21.73
N PHE A 19 -22.06 -20.15 21.26
CA PHE A 19 -20.75 -19.89 20.67
C PHE A 19 -20.95 -19.21 19.31
N VAL A 20 -20.96 -17.88 19.30
CA VAL A 20 -20.79 -17.11 18.06
C VAL A 20 -19.31 -17.14 17.72
N THR A 21 -18.89 -18.12 16.92
CA THR A 21 -17.56 -18.12 16.30
C THR A 21 -17.49 -16.97 15.30
N ALA A 22 -17.00 -15.82 15.76
CA ALA A 22 -16.59 -14.73 14.89
C ALA A 22 -15.35 -15.18 14.10
N LEU A 23 -15.57 -15.67 12.88
CA LEU A 23 -14.49 -15.85 11.92
C LEU A 23 -13.91 -14.45 11.61
N PRO A 24 -12.60 -14.23 11.76
CA PRO A 24 -11.99 -13.03 11.20
C PRO A 24 -12.07 -13.17 9.68
N PHE A 25 -12.99 -12.46 9.06
CA PHE A 25 -12.91 -12.19 7.64
C PHE A 25 -11.61 -11.41 7.42
N ALA A 26 -10.56 -12.13 7.03
CA ALA A 26 -9.47 -11.53 6.28
C ALA A 26 -10.09 -11.04 4.97
N GLN A 27 -10.58 -9.80 5.00
CA GLN A 27 -11.03 -9.12 3.80
C GLN A 27 -9.79 -8.86 2.95
N GLY A 28 -9.42 -9.86 2.14
CA GLY A 28 -8.64 -9.65 0.94
C GLY A 28 -9.48 -8.79 0.02
N HIS A 29 -9.48 -7.48 0.25
CA HIS A 29 -10.07 -6.52 -0.66
C HIS A 29 -9.31 -6.64 -1.97
N ALA A 30 -9.93 -7.29 -2.95
CA ALA A 30 -9.51 -7.14 -4.33
C ALA A 30 -9.65 -5.65 -4.65
N ASN A 31 -8.51 -4.95 -4.72
CA ASN A 31 -8.49 -3.55 -5.10
C ASN A 31 -9.19 -3.41 -6.46
N ALA A 32 -10.09 -2.43 -6.57
CA ALA A 32 -10.58 -2.02 -7.89
C ALA A 32 -9.37 -1.67 -8.77
N THR A 33 -9.47 -1.87 -10.08
CA THR A 33 -8.33 -1.57 -10.94
C THR A 33 -7.99 -0.09 -10.90
N ASN A 34 -6.69 0.23 -10.83
CA ASN A 34 -6.14 1.55 -10.52
C ASN A 34 -6.40 2.05 -9.08
N ALA A 35 -6.43 1.14 -8.11
CA ALA A 35 -6.60 1.47 -6.71
C ALA A 35 -5.38 1.10 -5.86
N ALA A 36 -5.21 1.87 -4.78
CA ALA A 36 -4.27 1.59 -3.71
C ALA A 36 -5.04 1.45 -2.39
N ASN A 37 -4.47 0.68 -1.47
CA ASN A 37 -4.94 0.60 -0.10
C ASN A 37 -3.74 0.53 0.83
N GLY A 38 -3.62 1.53 1.69
CA GLY A 38 -2.55 1.67 2.67
C GLY A 38 -2.07 3.11 2.76
N SER A 39 -0.93 3.30 3.40
CA SER A 39 -0.47 4.62 3.77
C SER A 39 1.05 4.75 3.87
N ILE A 40 1.48 6.00 3.91
CA ILE A 40 2.77 6.39 4.47
C ILE A 40 2.55 7.21 5.74
N THR A 41 3.36 6.95 6.76
CA THR A 41 3.50 7.81 7.93
C THR A 41 4.82 8.55 7.81
N VAL A 42 4.75 9.88 7.84
CA VAL A 42 5.91 10.78 7.84
C VAL A 42 5.84 11.62 9.11
N ASP A 43 6.83 11.47 9.98
CA ASP A 43 6.90 12.14 11.29
C ASP A 43 5.59 12.04 12.10
N GLY A 44 5.07 10.82 12.21
CA GLY A 44 3.80 10.55 12.90
C GLY A 44 2.54 10.96 12.13
N LYS A 45 2.65 11.72 11.03
CA LYS A 45 1.52 12.11 10.20
C LYS A 45 1.24 11.08 9.11
N LYS A 46 0.05 10.49 9.15
CA LYS A 46 -0.41 9.49 8.18
C LYS A 46 -1.01 10.15 6.93
N THR A 47 -0.65 9.64 5.75
CA THR A 47 -1.28 9.92 4.46
C THR A 47 -1.76 8.62 3.85
N GLU A 48 -3.08 8.51 3.64
CA GLU A 48 -3.69 7.37 2.95
C GLU A 48 -3.57 7.53 1.43
N PHE A 49 -3.36 6.41 0.74
CA PHE A 49 -3.34 6.35 -0.71
C PHE A 49 -4.51 5.51 -1.21
N ARG A 50 -5.16 5.97 -2.28
CA ARG A 50 -6.37 5.35 -2.84
C ARG A 50 -6.25 4.99 -4.31
N HIS A 51 -5.24 5.52 -4.99
CA HIS A 51 -5.07 5.38 -6.42
C HIS A 51 -3.69 4.83 -6.75
N ALA A 52 -3.62 3.97 -7.75
CA ALA A 52 -2.37 3.42 -8.25
C ALA A 52 -2.38 3.37 -9.77
N TYR A 53 -1.21 3.59 -10.36
CA TYR A 53 -1.00 3.51 -11.80
C TYR A 53 0.35 2.86 -12.06
N ALA A 54 0.45 2.10 -13.15
CA ALA A 54 1.71 1.50 -13.58
C ALA A 54 2.02 1.92 -15.02
N VAL A 55 3.27 2.30 -15.29
CA VAL A 55 3.72 2.73 -16.61
C VAL A 55 5.10 2.14 -16.92
N ILE A 56 5.27 1.59 -18.12
CA ILE A 56 6.58 1.25 -18.67
C ILE A 56 7.11 2.51 -19.35
N GLN A 57 8.25 3.03 -18.92
CA GLN A 57 8.89 4.19 -19.55
C GLN A 57 10.36 3.89 -19.88
N PRO A 58 10.99 4.58 -20.84
CA PRO A 58 12.44 4.46 -21.05
C PRO A 58 13.21 4.74 -19.76
N SER A 59 14.23 3.93 -19.44
CA SER A 59 15.13 4.26 -18.33
C SER A 59 15.81 5.59 -18.59
N LEU A 60 15.92 6.40 -17.54
CA LEU A 60 16.72 7.62 -17.54
C LEU A 60 18.20 7.35 -17.20
N GLY A 61 18.54 6.09 -16.90
CA GLY A 61 19.89 5.63 -16.59
C GLY A 61 20.63 5.04 -17.80
N SER A 62 21.88 4.63 -17.58
CA SER A 62 22.78 4.10 -18.62
C SER A 62 22.37 2.75 -19.21
N SER A 63 21.34 2.10 -18.67
CA SER A 63 21.02 0.70 -18.99
C SER A 63 20.20 0.52 -20.28
N ALA A 64 19.73 1.59 -20.92
CA ALA A 64 18.91 1.60 -22.14
C ALA A 64 17.67 0.69 -22.12
N LYS A 65 17.30 0.15 -20.95
CA LYS A 65 16.18 -0.77 -20.77
C LYS A 65 14.95 0.00 -20.29
N PRO A 66 13.73 -0.39 -20.67
CA PRO A 66 12.52 0.18 -20.08
C PRO A 66 12.42 -0.14 -18.58
N GLU A 67 12.01 0.85 -17.78
CA GLU A 67 11.70 0.72 -16.36
C GLU A 67 10.19 0.63 -16.14
N THR A 68 9.78 -0.19 -15.18
CA THR A 68 8.40 -0.18 -14.69
C THR A 68 8.30 0.84 -13.58
N VAL A 69 7.39 1.81 -13.72
CA VAL A 69 7.11 2.82 -12.71
C VAL A 69 5.73 2.64 -12.14
N VAL A 70 5.66 2.52 -10.82
CA VAL A 70 4.41 2.50 -10.05
C VAL A 70 4.22 3.86 -9.40
N VAL A 71 3.08 4.48 -9.66
CA VAL A 71 2.68 5.78 -9.11
C VAL A 71 1.49 5.56 -8.19
N ILE A 72 1.69 5.77 -6.90
CA ILE A 72 0.68 5.61 -5.84
C ILE A 72 0.31 7.00 -5.32
N THR A 73 -0.97 7.35 -5.31
CA THR A 73 -1.43 8.72 -5.01
C THR A 73 -2.65 8.79 -4.11
N ASP A 74 -2.77 9.93 -3.41
CA ASP A 74 -3.90 10.25 -2.53
C ASP A 74 -5.11 10.77 -3.31
N LYS A 75 -4.86 11.37 -4.48
CA LYS A 75 -5.85 11.90 -5.42
C LYS A 75 -5.78 11.19 -6.77
N PRO A 76 -6.87 11.16 -7.56
CA PRO A 76 -6.84 10.60 -8.91
C PRO A 76 -5.93 11.42 -9.83
N LEU A 77 -5.33 10.75 -10.82
CA LEU A 77 -4.45 11.37 -11.81
C LEU A 77 -5.08 11.30 -13.20
N SER A 78 -4.81 12.31 -14.03
CA SER A 78 -5.11 12.22 -15.46
C SER A 78 -4.09 11.34 -16.17
N ALA A 79 -4.45 10.82 -17.35
CA ALA A 79 -3.55 9.99 -18.15
C ALA A 79 -2.22 10.68 -18.48
N ALA A 80 -2.24 12.00 -18.71
CA ALA A 80 -1.05 12.80 -18.95
C ALA A 80 -0.11 12.80 -17.73
N VAL A 81 -0.65 12.99 -16.52
CA VAL A 81 0.13 12.96 -15.29
C VAL A 81 0.64 11.55 -15.00
N THR A 82 -0.12 10.51 -15.34
CA THR A 82 0.36 9.13 -15.17
C THR A 82 1.50 8.76 -16.12
N ALA A 83 1.51 9.29 -17.34
CA ALA A 83 2.52 8.94 -18.34
C ALA A 83 3.77 9.83 -18.30
N ASP A 84 3.66 11.11 -17.92
CA ASP A 84 4.72 12.09 -18.07
C ASP A 84 5.27 12.58 -16.70
N ARG A 85 6.59 12.51 -16.51
CA ARG A 85 7.27 12.92 -15.27
C ARG A 85 7.14 14.43 -14.98
N ASN A 86 7.18 15.27 -16.00
CA ASN A 86 7.04 16.72 -15.85
C ASN A 86 5.60 17.08 -15.47
N GLU A 87 4.61 16.42 -16.06
CA GLU A 87 3.21 16.57 -15.64
C GLU A 87 3.00 16.07 -14.20
N ARG A 88 3.70 15.01 -13.75
CA ARG A 88 3.74 14.62 -12.31
C ARG A 88 4.33 15.69 -11.42
N GLN A 89 5.39 16.39 -11.84
CA GLN A 89 5.94 17.51 -11.07
C GLN A 89 4.90 18.62 -10.93
N LYS A 90 4.28 19.04 -12.04
CA LYS A 90 3.25 20.08 -12.04
C LYS A 90 2.06 19.72 -11.16
N ALA A 91 1.59 18.47 -11.20
CA ALA A 91 0.48 18.01 -10.36
C ALA A 91 0.80 18.07 -8.86
N ARG A 92 2.05 17.81 -8.45
CA ARG A 92 2.47 17.96 -7.05
C ARG A 92 2.44 19.41 -6.60
N GLU A 93 2.99 20.29 -7.42
CA GLU A 93 3.13 21.71 -7.09
C GLU A 93 1.79 22.45 -7.14
N ARG A 94 1.02 22.23 -8.21
CA ARG A 94 -0.24 22.93 -8.46
C ARG A 94 -1.40 22.34 -7.66
N ASP A 95 -1.54 21.02 -7.66
CA ASP A 95 -2.73 20.33 -7.14
C ASP A 95 -2.48 19.72 -5.75
N GLY A 96 -1.25 19.84 -5.22
CA GLY A 96 -0.87 19.31 -3.91
C GLY A 96 -1.05 17.80 -3.80
N VAL A 97 -0.86 17.07 -4.91
CA VAL A 97 -0.98 15.61 -4.94
C VAL A 97 0.17 15.00 -4.15
N ARG A 98 -0.16 14.13 -3.20
CA ARG A 98 0.83 13.34 -2.45
C ARG A 98 1.05 12.04 -3.19
N MET A 99 2.31 11.66 -3.36
CA MET A 99 2.63 10.50 -4.17
C MET A 99 3.89 9.75 -3.74
N LEU A 100 3.85 8.44 -3.98
CA LEU A 100 5.03 7.58 -4.03
C LEU A 100 5.23 7.18 -5.50
N VAL A 101 6.43 7.39 -6.02
CA VAL A 101 6.80 6.97 -7.38
C VAL A 101 7.94 5.97 -7.25
N VAL A 102 7.68 4.71 -7.59
CA VAL A 102 8.63 3.61 -7.47
C VAL A 102 9.06 3.19 -8.85
N SER A 103 10.35 3.28 -9.16
CA SER A 103 10.94 2.66 -10.35
C SER A 103 11.52 1.31 -10.00
N ALA A 104 11.21 0.30 -10.82
CA ALA A 104 11.80 -1.03 -10.74
C ALA A 104 12.32 -1.46 -12.12
N ASP A 105 13.40 -2.25 -12.15
CA ASP A 105 13.95 -2.81 -13.39
C ASP A 105 13.10 -4.02 -13.87
N LYS A 106 13.54 -4.74 -14.91
CA LYS A 106 12.87 -5.92 -15.50
C LYS A 106 12.46 -7.01 -14.50
N ARG A 107 13.06 -6.99 -13.32
CA ARG A 107 12.65 -7.76 -12.14
C ARG A 107 11.98 -6.77 -11.19
N PRO A 108 10.64 -6.66 -11.25
CA PRO A 108 9.95 -5.58 -10.61
C PRO A 108 9.89 -5.74 -9.07
N ASP A 109 10.56 -6.75 -8.53
CA ASP A 109 10.94 -6.95 -7.13
C ASP A 109 12.19 -6.17 -6.68
N ASP A 110 12.98 -5.64 -7.62
CA ASP A 110 14.17 -4.82 -7.32
C ASP A 110 13.85 -3.33 -7.47
N VAL A 111 13.60 -2.65 -6.35
CA VAL A 111 13.33 -1.21 -6.31
C VAL A 111 14.61 -0.45 -6.66
N VAL A 112 14.65 0.12 -7.85
CA VAL A 112 15.77 0.93 -8.34
C VAL A 112 15.75 2.31 -7.70
N SER A 113 14.56 2.91 -7.57
CA SER A 113 14.40 4.16 -6.85
C SER A 113 12.97 4.33 -6.34
N ILE A 114 12.84 5.08 -5.26
CA ILE A 114 11.57 5.60 -4.79
C ILE A 114 11.69 7.10 -4.62
N PHE A 115 10.71 7.82 -5.16
CA PHE A 115 10.50 9.22 -4.89
C PHE A 115 9.25 9.37 -4.01
N ILE A 116 9.43 10.02 -2.86
CA ILE A 116 8.39 10.28 -1.87
C ILE A 116 8.08 11.77 -1.92
N SER A 117 6.84 12.12 -2.26
CA SER A 117 6.34 13.48 -2.19
C SER A 117 5.18 13.55 -1.22
N VAL A 118 5.52 13.64 0.06
CA VAL A 118 4.60 13.76 1.19
C VAL A 118 5.23 14.73 2.19
N PRO A 119 4.49 15.75 2.70
CA PRO A 119 5.03 16.68 3.68
C PRO A 119 5.68 15.97 4.88
N PRO A 120 6.74 16.56 5.47
CA PRO A 120 7.21 17.93 5.26
C PRO A 120 8.24 18.09 4.12
N MET A 121 8.67 17.00 3.48
CA MET A 121 9.79 17.04 2.54
C MET A 121 9.60 16.06 1.39
N ASN A 122 10.06 16.46 0.20
CA ASN A 122 10.22 15.54 -0.92
C ASN A 122 11.59 14.85 -0.83
N THR A 123 11.64 13.53 -0.93
CA THR A 123 12.91 12.78 -0.88
C THR A 123 12.97 11.71 -1.95
N THR A 124 14.18 11.41 -2.41
CA THR A 124 14.46 10.28 -3.32
C THR A 124 15.45 9.35 -2.64
N ASP A 125 15.24 8.05 -2.75
CA ASP A 125 16.14 7.05 -2.22
C ASP A 125 16.17 5.81 -3.14
N SER A 126 17.23 5.02 -3.08
CA SER A 126 17.45 3.82 -3.91
C SER A 126 17.94 2.64 -3.07
N SER A 127 17.59 2.58 -1.79
CA SER A 127 18.04 1.50 -0.90
C SER A 127 17.15 0.25 -0.93
N ARG A 128 17.74 -0.86 -0.49
CA ARG A 128 17.07 -2.16 -0.29
C ARG A 128 16.01 -2.19 0.83
N ARG A 129 15.77 -1.07 1.52
CA ARG A 129 14.76 -1.02 2.60
C ARG A 129 13.33 -0.96 2.09
N PHE A 130 13.15 -0.54 0.84
CA PHE A 130 11.86 -0.57 0.16
C PHE A 130 11.69 -1.91 -0.52
N LYS A 131 10.60 -2.60 -0.18
CA LYS A 131 10.24 -3.88 -0.78
C LYS A 131 9.05 -3.67 -1.69
N LEU A 132 9.21 -4.06 -2.95
CA LEU A 132 8.11 -4.16 -3.91
C LEU A 132 7.81 -5.64 -4.13
N ALA A 133 6.83 -6.17 -3.41
CA ALA A 133 6.37 -7.54 -3.62
C ALA A 133 5.26 -7.53 -4.68
N LEU A 134 5.40 -8.33 -5.73
CA LEU A 134 4.44 -8.37 -6.83
C LEU A 134 3.71 -9.70 -6.87
N ASP A 135 2.40 -9.60 -7.09
CA ASP A 135 1.55 -10.75 -7.27
C ASP A 135 1.67 -11.25 -8.72
N PRO A 136 1.54 -12.56 -8.97
CA PRO A 136 1.39 -13.07 -10.33
C PRO A 136 0.11 -12.48 -10.95
N VAL A 137 0.28 -11.68 -11.99
CA VAL A 137 -0.83 -11.07 -12.75
C VAL A 137 -0.51 -11.14 -14.25
N GLY A 138 -1.56 -11.14 -15.09
CA GLY A 138 -1.41 -11.20 -16.55
C GLY A 138 -0.82 -9.92 -17.16
N ASP A 139 -0.45 -10.00 -18.44
CA ASP A 139 0.45 -9.08 -19.18
C ASP A 139 0.12 -7.57 -19.20
N LYS A 140 -1.03 -7.13 -18.66
CA LYS A 140 -1.51 -5.73 -18.73
C LYS A 140 -1.91 -5.14 -17.39
N ARG A 141 -1.50 -5.79 -16.30
CA ARG A 141 -1.87 -5.39 -14.95
C ARG A 141 -0.65 -5.59 -14.06
N LEU A 142 -0.52 -4.74 -13.05
CA LEU A 142 0.51 -4.84 -12.03
C LEU A 142 -0.16 -4.75 -10.67
N LYS A 143 0.00 -5.78 -9.86
CA LYS A 143 -0.55 -5.86 -8.52
C LYS A 143 0.57 -6.18 -7.55
N GLY A 144 0.54 -5.58 -6.38
CA GLY A 144 1.54 -5.87 -5.37
C GLY A 144 1.44 -5.00 -4.13
N ARG A 145 2.55 -4.94 -3.40
CA ARG A 145 2.70 -4.22 -2.15
C ARG A 145 4.05 -3.55 -2.08
N LEU A 146 4.03 -2.26 -1.80
CA LEU A 146 5.20 -1.48 -1.41
C LEU A 146 5.24 -1.40 0.12
N SER A 147 6.32 -1.87 0.72
CA SER A 147 6.47 -1.86 2.17
C SER A 147 7.91 -1.61 2.62
N MET A 148 8.07 -1.35 3.91
CA MET A 148 9.35 -1.34 4.61
C MET A 148 9.27 -2.31 5.78
N ASP A 149 10.33 -3.08 6.02
CA ASP A 149 10.38 -3.98 7.19
C ASP A 149 10.43 -3.17 8.48
N GLU A 150 11.31 -2.17 8.50
CA GLU A 150 11.58 -1.32 9.64
C GLU A 150 11.33 0.15 9.30
N PRO A 151 10.91 0.97 10.27
CA PRO A 151 10.89 2.42 10.10
C PRO A 151 12.27 2.95 9.71
N TRP A 152 12.30 3.97 8.87
CA TRP A 152 13.52 4.63 8.44
C TRP A 152 13.54 6.06 8.95
N GLU A 153 14.69 6.55 9.37
CA GLU A 153 14.90 7.95 9.71
C GLU A 153 15.88 8.60 8.74
N SER A 154 15.54 9.79 8.25
CA SER A 154 16.42 10.60 7.42
C SER A 154 16.15 12.07 7.68
N PHE A 155 17.23 12.85 7.89
CA PHE A 155 17.14 14.25 8.30
C PHE A 155 16.23 14.49 9.52
N GLY A 156 16.23 13.56 10.49
CA GLY A 156 15.36 13.61 11.67
C GLY A 156 13.87 13.30 11.39
N ILE A 157 13.50 12.98 10.15
CA ILE A 157 12.13 12.63 9.77
C ILE A 157 12.00 11.11 9.73
N LYS A 158 11.00 10.57 10.44
CA LYS A 158 10.70 9.14 10.45
C LYS A 158 9.68 8.77 9.39
N TYR A 159 9.95 7.68 8.68
CA TYR A 159 9.14 7.16 7.59
C TYR A 159 8.71 5.73 7.86
N ARG A 160 7.46 5.41 7.54
CA ARG A 160 6.95 4.04 7.44
C ARG A 160 5.99 3.95 6.27
N ILE A 161 6.18 2.97 5.39
CA ILE A 161 5.34 2.75 4.21
C ILE A 161 4.76 1.35 4.26
N ASP A 162 3.46 1.26 4.01
CA ASP A 162 2.78 -0.01 3.78
C ASP A 162 1.56 0.25 2.88
N VAL A 163 1.69 -0.09 1.59
CA VAL A 163 0.66 0.15 0.58
C VAL A 163 0.54 -1.03 -0.36
N SER A 164 -0.65 -1.62 -0.44
CA SER A 164 -1.03 -2.54 -1.50
C SER A 164 -1.62 -1.78 -2.69
N PHE A 165 -1.45 -2.29 -3.89
CA PHE A 165 -1.96 -1.65 -5.10
C PHE A 165 -2.36 -2.65 -6.17
N ASP A 166 -3.21 -2.18 -7.07
CA ASP A 166 -3.62 -2.87 -8.27
C ASP A 166 -3.82 -1.84 -9.39
N ALA A 167 -3.03 -1.94 -10.45
CA ALA A 167 -2.98 -0.95 -11.51
C ALA A 167 -2.98 -1.59 -12.90
N HIS A 168 -3.61 -0.92 -13.86
CA HIS A 168 -3.36 -1.20 -15.27
C HIS A 168 -1.94 -0.77 -15.64
N LEU A 169 -1.26 -1.63 -16.41
CA LEU A 169 0.05 -1.33 -16.96
C LEU A 169 -0.11 -0.58 -18.28
N LEU A 170 0.34 0.66 -18.31
CA LEU A 170 0.38 1.51 -19.49
C LEU A 170 1.78 1.47 -20.11
N VAL A 171 1.85 1.67 -21.42
CA VAL A 171 3.14 1.96 -22.09
C VAL A 171 3.26 3.47 -22.16
N GLY A 172 4.21 4.03 -21.42
CA GLY A 172 4.57 5.43 -21.45
C GLY A 172 5.11 5.81 -22.83
N LYS A 173 4.86 7.06 -23.23
CA LYS A 173 5.43 7.64 -24.45
C LYS A 173 6.70 8.41 -24.12
#